data_AF-A0A7C8GVN6-F1
#
_entry.id   AF-A0A7C8GVN6-F1
#
_cell.length_a   1.000
_cell.length_b   1.000
_cell.length_c   1.000
_cell.angle_alpha   90.00
_cell.angle_beta   90.00
_cell.angle_gamma   90.00
#
_symmetry.space_group_name_H-M   'P 1'
#
loop_
_entity.id
_entity.type
_entity.pdbx_description
1 polymer ?
#
loop_
_entity_poly.entity_id
_entity_poly.type
_entity_poly.pdbx_seq_one_letter_code
_entity_poly.pdbx_strand_id
1 'polypeptide(L)'
;MSMTFLILFCIVIIFLLWFFFYRFGFHQSNKLIKYILSIISGSGIVLVYLKMSFFSQGYQQIFDMIIIILLTAVFGISLLFAISIDLLLRKK
;
A
#
# COMPACT_ATOMS: atom_id res chain seq x y z
N MET A 1 -4.12 -17.30 -18.65
CA MET A 1 -3.21 -17.20 -17.49
C MET A 1 -4.05 -17.37 -16.24
N SER A 2 -3.69 -18.28 -15.34
CA SER A 2 -4.51 -18.56 -14.16
C SER A 2 -4.53 -17.35 -13.21
N MET A 3 -5.67 -17.06 -12.59
CA MET A 3 -5.82 -15.98 -11.59
C MET A 3 -4.75 -16.04 -10.49
N THR A 4 -4.25 -17.23 -10.18
CA THR A 4 -3.15 -17.47 -9.24
C THR A 4 -1.83 -16.81 -9.65
N PHE A 5 -1.50 -16.78 -10.94
CA PHE A 5 -0.29 -16.14 -11.44
C PHE A 5 -0.32 -14.62 -11.26
N LEU A 6 -1.50 -14.02 -11.42
CA LEU A 6 -1.72 -12.57 -11.33
C LEU A 6 -1.59 -12.08 -9.87
N ILE A 7 -2.11 -12.86 -8.92
CA ILE A 7 -1.99 -12.59 -7.47
C ILE A 7 -0.53 -12.68 -7.02
N LEU A 8 0.20 -13.72 -7.45
CA LEU A 8 1.60 -13.92 -7.06
C LEU A 8 2.49 -12.81 -7.62
N PHE A 9 2.22 -12.36 -8.85
CA PHE A 9 2.89 -11.22 -9.46
C PHE A 9 2.62 -9.90 -8.70
N CYS A 10 1.39 -9.66 -8.26
CA CYS A 10 1.04 -8.49 -7.44
C CYS A 10 1.78 -8.47 -6.09
N ILE A 11 1.88 -9.61 -5.41
CA ILE A 11 2.58 -9.71 -4.12
C ILE A 11 4.06 -9.37 -4.30
N VAL A 12 4.70 -9.88 -5.35
CA VAL A 12 6.11 -9.58 -5.66
C VAL A 12 6.31 -8.10 -5.96
N ILE A 13 5.39 -7.46 -6.70
CA ILE A 13 5.44 -6.03 -7.01
C ILE A 13 5.29 -5.17 -5.75
N ILE A 14 4.38 -5.53 -4.84
CA ILE A 14 4.19 -4.80 -3.58
C ILE A 14 5.47 -4.88 -2.73
N PHE A 15 6.12 -6.05 -2.69
CA PHE A 15 7.37 -6.24 -1.95
C PHE A 15 8.53 -5.43 -2.56
N LEU A 16 8.62 -5.39 -3.88
CA LEU A 16 9.59 -4.58 -4.63
C LEU A 16 9.36 -3.08 -4.38
N LEU A 17 8.11 -2.61 -4.45
CA LEU A 17 7.75 -1.22 -4.17
C LEU A 17 8.12 -0.84 -2.74
N TRP A 18 7.79 -1.69 -1.76
CA TRP A 18 8.14 -1.46 -0.36
C TRP A 18 9.66 -1.31 -0.16
N PHE A 19 10.46 -2.20 -0.75
CA PHE A 19 11.92 -2.13 -0.69
C PHE A 19 12.48 -0.86 -1.37
N PHE A 20 11.92 -0.49 -2.53
CA PHE A 20 12.36 0.69 -3.27
C PHE A 20 12.05 1.99 -2.52
N PHE A 21 10.86 2.10 -1.94
CA PHE A 21 10.45 3.25 -1.13
C PHE A 21 11.22 3.36 0.18
N TYR A 22 11.54 2.24 0.82
CA TYR A 22 12.39 2.24 2.02
C TYR A 22 13.76 2.87 1.73
N ARG A 23 14.38 2.51 0.59
CA ARG A 23 15.68 3.04 0.20
C ARG A 23 15.64 4.51 -0.24
N PHE A 24 14.58 4.93 -0.94
CA PHE A 24 14.46 6.30 -1.47
C PHE A 24 13.96 7.33 -0.43
N GLY A 25 13.09 6.93 0.49
CA GLY A 25 12.51 7.83 1.51
C GLY A 25 13.52 8.36 2.53
N PHE A 26 14.66 7.68 2.70
CA PHE A 26 15.68 8.07 3.67
C PHE A 26 16.63 9.17 3.17
N HIS A 27 16.70 9.40 1.85
CA HIS A 27 17.70 10.30 1.25
C HIS A 27 17.14 11.59 0.64
N GLN A 28 15.83 11.68 0.38
CA GLN A 28 15.24 12.90 -0.18
C GLN A 28 14.57 13.76 0.90
N SER A 29 14.99 15.02 0.97
CA SER A 29 14.45 16.12 1.79
C SER A 29 12.96 16.43 1.54
N ASN A 30 12.38 15.92 0.45
CA ASN A 30 11.03 16.25 0.05
C ASN A 30 9.98 15.58 0.94
N LYS A 31 9.28 16.40 1.75
CA LYS A 31 8.22 15.98 2.68
C LYS A 31 7.18 15.04 2.04
N LEU A 32 6.84 15.26 0.77
CA LEU A 32 5.83 14.48 0.05
C LEU A 32 6.26 13.05 -0.30
N ILE A 33 7.55 12.81 -0.56
CA ILE A 33 8.04 11.49 -0.99
C ILE A 33 7.89 10.45 0.12
N LYS A 34 7.98 10.89 1.38
CA LYS A 34 7.77 10.06 2.57
C LYS A 34 6.35 9.47 2.63
N TYR A 35 5.36 10.17 2.08
CA TYR A 35 3.96 9.76 2.10
C TYR A 35 3.54 8.96 0.87
N ILE A 36 4.39 8.81 -0.16
CA ILE A 36 4.00 8.13 -1.39
C ILE A 36 3.52 6.70 -1.12
N LEU A 37 4.20 5.98 -0.23
CA LEU A 37 3.81 4.61 0.12
C LEU A 37 2.41 4.54 0.76
N SER A 38 2.08 5.53 1.61
CA SER A 38 0.73 5.67 2.17
C SER A 38 -0.30 6.07 1.12
N ILE A 39 0.07 6.97 0.20
CA ILE A 39 -0.84 7.40 -0.87
C ILE A 39 -1.17 6.21 -1.81
N ILE A 40 -0.18 5.40 -2.16
CA ILE A 40 -0.35 4.21 -3.01
C ILE A 40 -1.20 3.14 -2.30
N SER A 41 -0.93 2.87 -1.03
CA SER A 41 -1.74 1.89 -0.27
C SER A 41 -3.17 2.39 -0.07
N GLY A 42 -3.36 3.67 0.23
CA GLY A 42 -4.68 4.30 0.32
C GLY A 42 -5.46 4.24 -1.00
N SER A 43 -4.82 4.54 -2.13
CA SER A 43 -5.47 4.42 -3.44
C SER A 43 -5.82 2.97 -3.79
N GLY A 44 -4.98 2.01 -3.38
CA GLY A 44 -5.27 0.58 -3.47
C GLY A 44 -6.54 0.18 -2.73
N ILE A 45 -6.75 0.69 -1.50
CA ILE A 45 -7.98 0.43 -0.73
C ILE A 45 -9.20 0.95 -1.48
N VAL A 46 -9.13 2.18 -2.00
CA VAL A 46 -10.22 2.80 -2.78
C VAL A 46 -10.56 1.96 -4.00
N LEU A 47 -9.55 1.48 -4.74
CA LEU A 47 -9.76 0.63 -5.91
C LEU A 47 -10.44 -0.70 -5.56
N VAL A 48 -10.03 -1.36 -4.48
CA VAL A 48 -10.68 -2.60 -4.03
C VAL A 48 -12.12 -2.33 -3.62
N TYR A 49 -12.38 -1.22 -2.95
CA TYR A 49 -13.73 -0.84 -2.54
C TYR A 49 -14.64 -0.53 -3.76
N LEU A 50 -14.11 0.18 -4.76
CA LEU A 50 -14.82 0.43 -6.02
C LEU A 50 -15.13 -0.88 -6.76
N LYS A 51 -14.18 -1.82 -6.81
CA LYS A 51 -14.42 -3.16 -7.37
C LYS A 51 -15.57 -3.85 -6.64
N MET A 52 -15.57 -3.86 -5.30
CA MET A 52 -16.66 -4.47 -4.52
C MET A 52 -18.02 -3.82 -4.82
N SER A 53 -18.05 -2.49 -4.94
CA SER A 53 -19.30 -1.74 -5.12
C SER A 53 -19.90 -1.83 -6.52
N PHE A 54 -19.07 -1.94 -7.57
CA PHE A 54 -19.52 -1.83 -8.97
C PHE A 54 -19.38 -3.13 -9.78
N PHE A 55 -18.46 -4.03 -9.43
CA PHE A 55 -18.12 -5.23 -10.21
C PHE A 55 -18.43 -6.54 -9.44
N SER A 56 -19.65 -6.65 -8.90
CA SER A 56 -20.13 -7.77 -8.07
C SER A 56 -20.16 -9.14 -8.77
N GLN A 57 -20.00 -9.21 -10.09
CA GLN A 57 -19.97 -10.47 -10.83
C GLN A 57 -18.66 -11.24 -10.56
N GLY A 58 -18.71 -12.18 -9.61
CA GLY A 58 -17.54 -12.95 -9.14
C GLY A 58 -17.02 -12.54 -7.77
N TYR A 59 -17.86 -11.88 -6.95
CA TYR A 59 -17.53 -11.44 -5.60
C TYR A 59 -17.09 -12.60 -4.70
N GLN A 60 -15.80 -12.66 -4.40
CA GLN A 60 -15.22 -13.57 -3.41
C GLN A 60 -15.05 -12.81 -2.10
N GLN A 61 -16.16 -12.70 -1.37
CA GLN A 61 -16.33 -11.92 -0.15
C GLN A 61 -15.20 -12.14 0.88
N ILE A 62 -14.74 -13.38 1.06
CA ILE A 62 -13.64 -13.74 1.98
C ILE A 62 -12.31 -13.19 1.46
N PHE A 63 -12.00 -13.38 0.18
CA PHE A 63 -10.72 -12.98 -0.40
C PHE A 63 -10.57 -11.46 -0.44
N ASP A 64 -11.62 -10.76 -0.85
CA ASP A 64 -11.60 -9.30 -0.89
C ASP A 64 -11.53 -8.69 0.53
N MET A 65 -12.15 -9.33 1.54
CA MET A 65 -12.00 -8.93 2.95
C MET A 65 -10.56 -9.09 3.45
N ILE A 66 -9.90 -10.20 3.14
CA ILE A 66 -8.48 -10.43 3.48
C ILE A 66 -7.60 -9.35 2.84
N ILE A 67 -7.84 -9.05 1.57
CA ILE A 67 -7.11 -8.00 0.84
C ILE A 67 -7.26 -6.64 1.53
N ILE A 68 -8.48 -6.24 1.88
CA ILE A 68 -8.72 -4.95 2.56
C ILE A 68 -7.99 -4.89 3.90
N ILE A 69 -8.05 -5.94 4.72
CA ILE A 69 -7.35 -5.99 6.01
C ILE A 69 -5.85 -5.81 5.80
N LEU A 70 -5.28 -6.51 4.83
CA LEU A 70 -3.86 -6.48 4.54
C LEU A 70 -3.41 -5.11 4.01
N LEU A 71 -4.17 -4.52 3.07
CA LEU A 71 -3.90 -3.16 2.59
C LEU A 71 -4.04 -2.11 3.69
N THR A 72 -5.02 -2.26 4.59
CA THR A 72 -5.23 -1.33 5.71
C THR A 72 -4.07 -1.40 6.71
N ALA A 73 -3.56 -2.61 7.00
CA ALA A 73 -2.38 -2.79 7.83
C ALA A 73 -1.13 -2.14 7.20
N VAL A 74 -0.90 -2.36 5.90
CA VAL A 74 0.21 -1.74 5.15
C VAL A 74 0.07 -0.21 5.13
N PHE A 75 -1.13 0.30 4.92
CA PHE A 75 -1.41 1.74 4.97
C PHE A 75 -1.07 2.31 6.35
N GLY A 76 -1.56 1.71 7.43
CA GLY A 76 -1.28 2.15 8.80
C GLY A 76 0.21 2.18 9.13
N ILE A 77 0.95 1.11 8.81
CA ILE A 77 2.40 1.02 9.04
C ILE A 77 3.14 2.09 8.22
N SER A 78 2.78 2.26 6.94
CA SER A 78 3.42 3.26 6.08
C SER A 78 3.23 4.69 6.59
N LEU A 79 2.05 4.99 7.14
CA LEU A 79 1.69 6.31 7.62
C LEU A 79 2.40 6.61 8.95
N LEU A 80 2.43 5.64 9.86
CA LEU A 80 3.22 5.72 11.10
C LEU A 80 4.71 5.93 10.80
N PHE A 81 5.25 5.26 9.79
CA PHE A 81 6.64 5.43 9.38
C PHE A 81 6.90 6.83 8.83
N ALA A 82 6.02 7.34 7.96
CA ALA A 82 6.11 8.69 7.41
C ALA A 82 6.08 9.76 8.52
N ILE A 83 5.16 9.62 9.48
CA ILE A 83 5.06 10.51 10.66
C ILE A 83 6.31 10.41 11.52
N SER A 84 6.80 9.20 11.77
CA SER A 84 8.00 8.97 12.61
C SER A 84 9.24 9.63 12.02
N ILE A 85 9.42 9.54 10.70
CA ILE A 85 10.49 10.24 9.98
C ILE A 85 10.34 11.76 10.16
N ASP A 86 9.13 12.30 10.06
CA ASP A 86 8.91 13.74 10.18
C ASP A 86 9.16 14.26 11.60
N LEU A 87 8.77 13.49 12.62
CA LEU A 87 9.07 13.79 14.03
C LEU A 87 10.56 13.72 14.36
N LEU A 88 11.29 12.75 13.81
CA LEU A 88 12.74 12.61 14.01
C LEU A 88 13.53 13.73 13.31
N LEU A 89 13.11 14.13 12.10
CA LEU A 89 13.77 15.21 11.36
C LEU A 89 13.49 16.61 11.93
N ARG A 90 12.35 16.83 12.59
CA ARG A 90 12.04 18.11 13.27
C ARG A 90 12.90 18.38 14.52
N LYS A 91 13.59 17.37 15.06
CA LYS A 91 14.46 17.51 16.23
C LYS A 91 15.91 17.91 15.89
N LYS A 92 16.28 17.92 14.61
CA LYS A 92 17.55 18.48 14.13
C LYS A 92 17.33 19.88 13.61
#